data_AF-A0A961JK95-F1
#
_entry.id   AF-A0A961JK95-F1
#
_cell.length_a   1.000
_cell.length_b   1.000
_cell.length_c   1.000
_cell.angle_alpha   90.00
_cell.angle_beta   90.00
_cell.angle_gamma   90.00
#
_symmetry.space_group_name_H-M   'P 1'
#
loop_
_entity.id
_entity.type
_entity.pdbx_description
1 polymer ?
#
loop_
_entity_poly.entity_id
_entity_poly.type
_entity_poly.pdbx_seq_one_letter_code
_entity_poly.pdbx_strand_id
1 'polypeptide(L)' 'MVDPLPPETQKYFDICVQKLGMIPNVLKANAFDIAKLNAFTAMYNDLMLADS' A
#
# COMPACT_ATOMS: atom_id res chain seq x y z
N MET A 1 7.00 6.92 -7.86
CA MET A 1 7.13 5.47 -7.65
C MET A 1 8.60 5.14 -7.85
N VAL A 2 9.23 4.41 -6.93
CA VAL A 2 10.58 3.89 -7.18
C VAL A 2 10.52 2.81 -8.27
N ASP A 3 11.45 2.84 -9.20
CA ASP A 3 11.52 1.90 -10.33
C ASP A 3 12.91 1.26 -10.37
N PRO A 4 13.05 -0.07 -10.17
CA PRO A 4 11.97 -1.03 -9.93
C PRO A 4 11.38 -0.96 -8.51
N LEU A 5 10.08 -1.27 -8.39
CA LEU A 5 9.41 -1.47 -7.11
C LEU A 5 9.99 -2.70 -6.39
N PRO A 6 10.20 -2.64 -5.06
CA PRO A 6 10.54 -3.83 -4.29
C PRO A 6 9.49 -4.93 -4.43
N PRO A 7 9.88 -6.22 -4.45
CA PRO A 7 8.96 -7.33 -4.67
C PRO A 7 7.77 -7.37 -3.70
N GLU A 8 7.97 -6.98 -2.44
CA GLU A 8 6.91 -6.96 -1.43
C GLU A 8 5.86 -5.90 -1.71
N THR A 9 6.28 -4.70 -2.13
CA THR A 9 5.37 -3.61 -2.49
C THR A 9 4.59 -3.94 -3.76
N GLN A 10 5.23 -4.57 -4.74
CA GLN A 10 4.56 -5.04 -5.94
C GLN A 10 3.46 -6.05 -5.60
N LYS A 11 3.78 -7.07 -4.78
CA LYS A 11 2.81 -8.06 -4.31
C LYS A 11 1.63 -7.42 -3.57
N TYR A 12 1.88 -6.39 -2.76
CA TYR A 12 0.82 -5.65 -2.08
C TYR A 12 -0.11 -4.92 -3.06
N PHE A 13 0.46 -4.30 -4.10
CA PHE A 13 -0.33 -3.64 -5.15
C PHE A 13 -1.15 -4.64 -5.98
N ASP A 14 -0.60 -5.80 -6.28
CA ASP A 14 -1.32 -6.86 -6.98
C ASP A 14 -2.52 -7.35 -6.14
N ILE A 15 -2.37 -7.48 -4.82
CA ILE A 15 -3.47 -7.81 -3.91
C ILE A 15 -4.53 -6.69 -3.92
N CYS A 16 -4.14 -5.42 -3.93
CA CYS A 16 -5.10 -4.31 -4.05
C CYS A 16 -5.91 -4.41 -5.36
N VAL A 17 -5.27 -4.72 -6.49
CA VAL A 17 -5.99 -4.93 -7.75
C VAL A 17 -6.93 -6.13 -7.67
N GLN A 18 -6.46 -7.26 -7.11
CA GLN A 18 -7.26 -8.47 -7.00
C GLN A 18 -8.50 -8.28 -6.11
N LYS A 19 -8.37 -7.56 -5.00
CA LYS A 19 -9.45 -7.40 -4.00
C LYS A 19 -10.31 -6.17 -4.22
N LEU A 20 -9.73 -5.07 -4.67
CA LEU A 20 -10.39 -3.77 -4.81
C LEU A 20 -10.63 -3.37 -6.27
N GLY A 21 -10.10 -4.13 -7.25
CA GLY A 21 -10.15 -3.81 -8.67
C GLY A 21 -9.24 -2.65 -9.10
N MET A 22 -8.50 -2.04 -8.16
CA MET A 22 -7.63 -0.91 -8.41
C MET A 22 -6.53 -0.78 -7.35
N ILE A 23 -5.49 -0.02 -7.68
CA ILE A 23 -4.51 0.45 -6.69
C ILE A 23 -4.94 1.84 -6.21
N PRO A 24 -5.29 2.03 -4.92
CA PRO A 24 -5.63 3.33 -4.36
C PRO A 24 -4.55 4.38 -4.63
N ASN A 25 -4.97 5.57 -5.07
CA ASN A 25 -4.04 6.63 -5.46
C ASN A 25 -3.14 7.10 -4.31
N VAL A 26 -3.60 7.02 -3.06
CA VAL A 26 -2.80 7.33 -1.87
C VAL A 26 -1.61 6.38 -1.70
N LEU A 27 -1.76 5.10 -2.06
CA LEU A 27 -0.66 4.14 -2.01
C LEU A 27 0.36 4.43 -3.12
N LYS A 28 -0.10 4.76 -4.33
CA LYS A 28 0.78 5.20 -5.43
C LYS A 28 1.56 6.47 -5.07
N ALA A 29 0.90 7.42 -4.42
CA ALA A 29 1.49 8.67 -3.98
C ALA A 29 2.57 8.45 -2.91
N ASN A 30 2.47 7.42 -2.07
CA ASN A 30 3.50 7.09 -1.09
C ASN A 30 4.59 6.15 -1.63
N ALA A 31 4.38 5.47 -2.76
CA ALA A 31 5.31 4.49 -3.32
C ALA A 31 6.63 5.06 -3.90
N PHE A 32 6.93 6.34 -3.70
CA PHE A 32 8.28 6.87 -3.89
C PHE A 32 9.19 6.61 -2.68
N ASP A 33 8.62 6.31 -1.51
CA ASP A 33 9.33 6.04 -0.27
C ASP A 33 8.60 4.93 0.49
N ILE A 34 9.24 3.76 0.52
CA ILE A 34 8.65 2.55 1.08
C ILE A 34 8.42 2.68 2.60
N ALA A 35 9.27 3.44 3.30
CA ALA A 35 9.08 3.66 4.73
C ALA A 35 7.79 4.48 4.98
N LYS A 36 7.52 5.49 4.12
CA LYS A 36 6.27 6.27 4.19
C LYS A 36 5.06 5.41 3.85
N LEU A 37 5.15 4.59 2.80
CA LEU A 37 4.08 3.67 2.42
C LEU A 37 3.72 2.72 3.57
N ASN A 38 4.73 2.08 4.16
CA ASN A 38 4.53 1.12 5.25
C ASN A 38 3.93 1.79 6.49
N ALA A 39 4.43 2.97 6.87
CA ALA A 39 3.91 3.73 7.99
C ALA A 39 2.42 4.11 7.78
N PHE A 40 2.07 4.58 6.58
CA PHE A 40 0.69 4.90 6.24
C PHE A 40 -0.23 3.68 6.31
N THR A 41 0.17 2.56 5.70
CA THR A 41 -0.65 1.35 5.68
C THR A 41 -0.85 0.77 7.08
N ALA A 42 0.17 0.82 7.93
CA ALA A 42 0.07 0.35 9.30
C ALA A 42 -0.96 1.17 10.09
N MET A 43 -0.85 2.51 10.05
CA MET A 43 -1.79 3.42 10.70
C MET A 43 -3.23 3.24 10.17
N TYR A 44 -3.40 3.18 8.84
CA TYR A 44 -4.72 3.04 8.24
C TYR A 44 -5.39 1.72 8.64
N ASN A 45 -4.64 0.61 8.58
CA ASN A 45 -5.17 -0.71 8.92
C ASN A 45 -5.51 -0.81 10.41
N ASP A 46 -4.65 -0.27 11.28
CA ASP A 46 -4.91 -0.23 12.72
C ASP A 46 -6.16 0.59 13.05
N LEU A 47 -6.31 1.77 12.47
CA LEU A 47 -7.46 2.64 12.76
C LEU A 47 -8.78 2.15 12.15
N MET A 48 -8.72 1.60 10.93
CA MET A 48 -9.93 1.35 10.12
C MET A 48 -10.35 -0.11 10.06
N LEU A 49 -9.43 -1.05 10.32
CA LEU A 49 -9.64 -2.48 10.11
C LEU A 49 -9.25 -3.35 11.33
N ALA A 50 -8.69 -2.78 12.40
CA ALA A 50 -8.53 -3.50 13.65
C ALA A 50 -9.90 -3.82 14.26
N ASP A 51 -9.93 -4.80 15.17
CA ASP A 51 -11.15 -5.20 15.87
C ASP A 51 -11.81 -3.96 16.50
N SER A 52 -13.01 -3.64 16.01
CA SER A 52 -13.88 -2.56 16.51
C SER A 52 -14.87 -3.09 17.53
#